data_AF-G8R2Y7-F1
#
_entry.id   AF-G8R2Y7-F1
#
_cell.length_a   1.000
_cell.length_b   1.000
_cell.length_c   1.000
_cell.angle_alpha   90.00
_cell.angle_beta   90.00
_cell.angle_gamma   90.00
#
_symmetry.space_group_name_H-M   'P 1'
#
loop_
_entity.id
_entity.type
_entity.pdbx_description
1 polymer ?
#
loop_
_entity_poly.entity_id
_entity_poly.type
_entity_poly.pdbx_seq_one_letter_code
_entity_poly.pdbx_strand_id
1 'polypeptide(L)'
;MKTKIIMAILVLASYIVSAQSGNVGIGTSSPQAKLHVQGDLRVDSMKTVTTSSMKVVLDTATNTFALQSTRPESDTLVRIAAQTVNNSIPTNTSTLIVWSSTVVNTLPSAYDASTGIFTAPRTGLYQLSVGTMLSSNNANSDEVNVSVFVNNVEIATSANYDSNGGTSQSKPTGSLMVLRPLSQGDTVEFRMFHTIGSTQSLINESRFNNMSIVELP
;
A
#
# COMPACT_ATOMS: atom_id res chain seq x y z
N MET A 1 -78.77 22.03 -38.78
CA MET A 1 -78.74 22.65 -37.45
C MET A 1 -78.59 21.55 -36.40
N LYS A 2 -77.50 21.58 -35.60
CA LYS A 2 -77.35 21.09 -34.19
C LYS A 2 -77.78 19.61 -33.90
N THR A 3 -77.08 18.71 -33.22
CA THR A 3 -76.29 18.79 -31.96
C THR A 3 -75.85 17.34 -31.58
N LYS A 4 -74.63 17.15 -31.02
CA LYS A 4 -74.27 16.17 -29.94
C LYS A 4 -74.35 14.64 -30.28
N ILE A 5 -73.47 13.74 -29.86
CA ILE A 5 -72.74 13.53 -28.59
C ILE A 5 -71.45 12.75 -28.87
N ILE A 6 -70.43 13.12 -28.09
CA ILE A 6 -69.13 12.49 -27.91
C ILE A 6 -69.30 11.07 -27.32
N MET A 7 -68.78 10.04 -27.97
CA MET A 7 -68.70 8.71 -27.36
C MET A 7 -67.38 8.01 -27.72
N ALA A 8 -66.48 8.01 -26.72
CA ALA A 8 -65.48 6.99 -26.45
C ALA A 8 -64.47 6.65 -27.55
N ILE A 9 -63.48 7.51 -27.73
CA ILE A 9 -62.11 7.00 -27.69
C ILE A 9 -61.51 7.49 -26.37
N LEU A 10 -61.78 6.71 -25.33
CA LEU A 10 -60.93 6.66 -24.16
C LEU A 10 -59.60 6.06 -24.66
N VAL A 11 -58.74 6.90 -25.25
CA VAL A 11 -57.32 6.58 -25.23
C VAL A 11 -57.02 6.62 -23.74
N LEU A 12 -57.00 5.44 -23.11
CA LEU A 12 -56.40 5.23 -21.82
C LEU A 12 -55.06 5.94 -21.93
N ALA A 13 -54.97 7.12 -21.31
CA ALA A 13 -53.73 7.81 -21.17
C ALA A 13 -52.84 6.83 -20.44
N SER A 14 -51.96 6.14 -21.18
CA SER A 14 -50.65 5.90 -20.64
C SER A 14 -50.24 7.27 -20.12
N TYR A 15 -50.19 7.44 -18.80
CA TYR A 15 -49.75 8.65 -18.13
C TYR A 15 -48.26 8.82 -18.49
N ILE A 16 -47.99 9.17 -19.74
CA ILE A 16 -46.71 9.67 -20.15
C ILE A 16 -46.72 11.09 -19.60
N VAL A 17 -45.98 11.30 -18.52
CA VAL A 17 -45.62 12.64 -18.08
C VAL A 17 -44.85 13.27 -19.24
N SER A 18 -45.55 13.97 -20.12
CA SER A 18 -44.96 14.76 -21.19
C SER A 18 -44.34 15.99 -20.53
N ALA A 19 -43.03 15.96 -20.30
CA ALA A 19 -42.29 17.07 -19.72
C ALA A 19 -42.36 18.27 -20.69
N GLN A 20 -43.25 19.22 -20.40
CA GLN A 20 -43.47 20.39 -21.28
C GLN A 20 -42.27 21.35 -21.38
N SER A 21 -41.18 21.13 -20.63
CA SER A 21 -40.05 22.06 -20.58
C SER A 21 -38.68 21.42 -20.30
N GLY A 22 -38.54 20.10 -20.45
CA GLY A 22 -37.27 19.40 -20.24
C GLY A 22 -36.87 19.18 -18.78
N ASN A 23 -37.69 19.61 -17.82
CA ASN A 23 -37.63 19.26 -16.40
C ASN A 23 -38.96 18.61 -15.98
N VAL A 24 -38.92 17.67 -15.05
CA VAL A 24 -40.10 17.01 -14.48
C VAL A 24 -40.31 17.49 -13.05
N GLY A 25 -41.45 18.14 -12.80
CA GLY A 25 -41.90 18.55 -11.47
C GLY A 25 -43.02 17.64 -10.96
N ILE A 26 -42.86 17.05 -9.77
CA ILE A 26 -43.93 16.31 -9.07
C ILE A 26 -44.25 17.07 -7.79
N GLY A 27 -45.50 17.51 -7.62
CA GLY A 27 -45.92 18.32 -6.47
C GLY A 27 -45.49 19.79 -6.52
N THR A 28 -44.78 20.23 -7.56
CA THR A 28 -44.34 21.62 -7.76
C THR A 28 -44.55 22.06 -9.21
N SER A 29 -44.99 23.30 -9.41
CA SER A 29 -45.16 23.91 -10.74
C SER A 29 -43.89 24.61 -11.26
N SER A 30 -42.86 24.75 -10.41
CA SER A 30 -41.62 25.46 -10.72
C SER A 30 -40.39 24.58 -10.46
N PRO A 31 -40.13 23.54 -11.28
CA PRO A 31 -39.01 22.63 -11.09
C PRO A 31 -37.65 23.34 -11.29
N GLN A 32 -36.77 23.29 -10.28
CA GLN A 32 -35.44 23.92 -10.30
C GLN A 32 -34.32 22.97 -10.78
N ALA A 33 -34.65 21.70 -11.01
CA ALA A 33 -33.74 20.67 -11.49
C ALA A 33 -34.43 19.78 -12.52
N LYS A 34 -33.66 18.93 -13.22
CA LYS A 34 -34.16 18.00 -14.24
C LYS A 34 -35.29 17.10 -13.71
N LEU A 35 -35.19 16.71 -12.45
CA LEU A 35 -36.26 16.09 -11.68
C LEU A 35 -36.37 16.85 -10.35
N HIS A 36 -37.55 17.41 -10.05
CA HIS A 36 -37.84 18.07 -8.77
C HIS A 36 -39.14 17.50 -8.19
N VAL A 37 -39.04 16.83 -7.03
CA VAL A 37 -40.19 16.31 -6.30
C VAL A 37 -40.35 17.12 -5.02
N GLN A 38 -41.49 17.80 -4.87
CA GLN A 38 -41.87 18.46 -3.64
C GLN A 38 -42.76 17.49 -2.83
N GLY A 39 -42.11 16.56 -2.13
CA GLY A 39 -42.73 15.47 -1.38
C GLY A 39 -41.78 14.28 -1.25
N ASP A 40 -42.30 13.15 -0.79
CA ASP A 40 -41.49 11.93 -0.64
C ASP A 40 -41.20 11.31 -2.01
N LEU A 41 -39.94 10.89 -2.21
CA LEU A 41 -39.50 10.18 -3.40
C LEU A 41 -39.11 8.75 -3.03
N ARG A 42 -39.80 7.76 -3.60
CA ARG A 42 -39.39 6.36 -3.54
C ARG A 42 -38.59 6.01 -4.79
N VAL A 43 -37.35 5.53 -4.61
CA VAL A 43 -36.49 5.02 -5.68
C VAL A 43 -36.15 3.57 -5.37
N ASP A 44 -36.55 2.63 -6.22
CA ASP A 44 -36.33 1.19 -5.97
C ASP A 44 -34.86 0.77 -6.11
N SER A 45 -34.08 1.46 -6.96
CA SER A 45 -32.63 1.31 -6.99
C SER A 45 -31.96 2.59 -7.49
N MET A 46 -30.88 3.02 -6.81
CA MET A 46 -30.05 4.13 -7.25
C MET A 46 -28.66 3.61 -7.55
N LYS A 47 -28.11 3.94 -8.73
CA LYS A 47 -26.74 3.59 -9.07
C LYS A 47 -25.79 4.38 -8.16
N THR A 48 -24.96 3.69 -7.39
CA THR A 48 -23.91 4.31 -6.58
C THR A 48 -23.03 5.19 -7.47
N VAL A 49 -22.99 6.50 -7.18
CA VAL A 49 -22.03 7.42 -7.79
C VAL A 49 -20.73 7.30 -7.01
N THR A 50 -19.81 6.48 -7.51
CA THR A 50 -18.45 6.44 -6.98
C THR A 50 -17.71 7.68 -7.49
N THR A 51 -17.39 8.62 -6.62
CA THR A 51 -16.31 9.59 -6.86
C THR A 51 -15.08 9.10 -6.10
N SER A 52 -13.87 9.40 -6.59
CA SER A 52 -12.61 8.83 -6.09
C SER A 52 -12.32 9.05 -4.60
N SER A 53 -13.10 9.88 -3.91
CA SER A 53 -12.82 10.28 -2.52
C SER A 53 -13.97 10.00 -1.54
N MET A 54 -15.19 9.71 -2.02
CA MET A 54 -16.35 9.51 -1.15
C MET A 54 -17.30 8.45 -1.72
N LYS A 55 -17.64 7.46 -0.89
CA LYS A 55 -18.74 6.52 -1.12
C LYS A 55 -19.95 7.00 -0.31
N VAL A 56 -21.03 7.35 -1.01
CA VAL A 56 -22.33 7.58 -0.38
C VAL A 56 -23.02 6.21 -0.25
N VAL A 57 -23.28 5.77 0.97
CA VAL A 57 -24.01 4.53 1.26
C VAL A 57 -25.42 4.89 1.72
N LEU A 58 -26.40 4.43 0.97
CA LEU A 58 -27.81 4.39 1.36
C LEU A 58 -28.16 2.93 1.61
N ASP A 59 -28.33 2.56 2.88
CA ASP A 59 -28.74 1.22 3.25
C ASP A 59 -30.21 1.25 3.69
N THR A 60 -31.07 0.71 2.82
CA THR A 60 -32.52 0.66 3.02
C THR A 60 -32.94 -0.43 4.00
N ALA A 61 -32.07 -1.39 4.33
CA ALA A 61 -32.35 -2.37 5.37
C ALA A 61 -32.13 -1.76 6.77
N THR A 62 -31.21 -0.79 6.90
CA THR A 62 -30.87 -0.16 8.18
C THR A 62 -31.35 1.29 8.32
N ASN A 63 -31.97 1.86 7.28
CA ASN A 63 -32.39 3.28 7.21
C ASN A 63 -31.24 4.27 7.46
N THR A 64 -30.02 3.96 7.02
CA THR A 64 -28.85 4.82 7.25
C THR A 64 -28.39 5.53 5.97
N PHE A 65 -28.01 6.81 6.13
CA PHE A 65 -27.28 7.60 5.14
C PHE A 65 -25.88 7.86 5.69
N ALA A 66 -24.86 7.25 5.07
CA ALA A 66 -23.47 7.43 5.48
C ALA A 66 -22.63 8.04 4.36
N LEU A 67 -21.83 9.04 4.73
CA LEU A 67 -20.73 9.53 3.92
C LEU A 67 -19.47 8.80 4.36
N GLN A 68 -19.04 7.80 3.57
CA GLN A 68 -17.81 7.07 3.85
C GLN A 68 -16.68 7.67 3.01
N SER A 69 -15.68 8.25 3.68
CA SER A 69 -14.43 8.63 3.03
C SER A 69 -13.71 7.37 2.59
N THR A 70 -13.59 7.16 1.28
CA THR A 70 -12.71 6.14 0.74
C THR A 70 -11.39 6.84 0.49
N ARG A 71 -10.36 6.56 1.30
CA ARG A 71 -8.98 6.90 0.88
C ARG A 71 -8.83 6.22 -0.48
N PRO A 72 -8.52 6.95 -1.56
CA PRO A 72 -8.54 6.36 -2.89
C PRO A 72 -7.59 5.17 -2.86
N GLU A 73 -8.01 4.05 -3.44
CA GLU A 73 -7.19 2.83 -3.51
C GLU A 73 -5.80 3.07 -4.15
N SER A 74 -5.58 4.26 -4.75
CA SER A 74 -4.29 4.73 -5.26
C SER A 74 -3.32 5.31 -4.22
N ASP A 75 -3.76 5.67 -3.02
CA ASP A 75 -2.88 6.14 -1.93
C ASP A 75 -2.68 5.06 -0.87
N THR A 76 -2.34 3.86 -1.34
CA THR A 76 -1.91 2.78 -0.45
C THR A 76 -0.53 3.16 0.11
N LEU A 77 -0.40 3.18 1.43
CA LEU A 77 0.89 3.34 2.11
C LEU A 77 1.85 2.27 1.58
N VAL A 78 3.10 2.65 1.34
CA VAL A 78 4.15 1.71 0.94
C VAL A 78 4.36 0.70 2.06
N ARG A 79 4.23 -0.58 1.73
CA ARG A 79 4.59 -1.70 2.60
C ARG A 79 5.32 -2.72 1.74
N ILE A 80 6.63 -2.80 1.93
CA ILE A 80 7.50 -3.80 1.32
C ILE A 80 7.95 -4.73 2.43
N ALA A 81 7.83 -6.03 2.23
CA ALA A 81 8.47 -7.03 3.04
C ALA A 81 9.10 -8.07 2.11
N ALA A 82 10.37 -8.36 2.31
CA ALA A 82 11.12 -9.28 1.47
C ALA A 82 12.06 -10.14 2.31
N GLN A 83 12.42 -11.29 1.76
CA GLN A 83 13.30 -12.28 2.37
C GLN A 83 14.37 -12.71 1.38
N THR A 84 15.41 -13.35 1.89
CA THR A 84 16.48 -13.87 1.04
C THR A 84 17.25 -15.02 1.69
N VAL A 85 18.09 -15.68 0.91
CA VAL A 85 19.02 -16.73 1.35
C VAL A 85 20.30 -16.64 0.52
N ASN A 86 21.40 -17.22 1.00
CA ASN A 86 22.62 -17.46 0.23
C ASN A 86 23.24 -16.20 -0.44
N ASN A 87 22.97 -14.99 0.07
CA ASN A 87 23.75 -13.82 -0.33
C ASN A 87 25.20 -14.08 0.09
N SER A 88 26.13 -13.81 -0.82
CA SER A 88 27.58 -13.95 -0.60
C SER A 88 28.13 -12.59 -0.17
N ILE A 89 28.78 -12.56 0.99
CA ILE A 89 29.34 -11.35 1.60
C ILE A 89 30.86 -11.54 1.68
N PRO A 90 31.65 -10.86 0.83
CA PRO A 90 33.10 -10.87 0.94
C PRO A 90 33.59 -10.19 2.22
N THR A 91 34.73 -10.67 2.73
CA THR A 91 35.41 -10.06 3.88
C THR A 91 35.80 -8.61 3.61
N ASN A 92 35.74 -7.78 4.65
CA ASN A 92 36.10 -6.37 4.64
C ASN A 92 35.43 -5.55 3.52
N THR A 93 34.21 -5.95 3.12
CA THR A 93 33.47 -5.33 2.01
C THR A 93 32.04 -5.02 2.44
N SER A 94 31.61 -3.76 2.29
CA SER A 94 30.21 -3.38 2.46
C SER A 94 29.41 -3.91 1.26
N THR A 95 28.61 -4.93 1.50
CA THR A 95 27.92 -5.71 0.47
C THR A 95 26.43 -5.46 0.52
N LEU A 96 25.84 -5.08 -0.62
CA LEU A 96 24.39 -4.95 -0.78
C LEU A 96 23.73 -6.34 -0.64
N ILE A 97 22.71 -6.42 0.20
CA ILE A 97 21.89 -7.63 0.33
C ILE A 97 20.72 -7.54 -0.64
N VAL A 98 20.62 -8.53 -1.53
CA VAL A 98 19.53 -8.62 -2.50
C VAL A 98 18.39 -9.45 -1.89
N TRP A 99 17.23 -8.80 -1.68
CA TRP A 99 16.03 -9.44 -1.15
C TRP A 99 15.12 -9.94 -2.28
N SER A 100 15.52 -11.08 -2.83
CA SER A 100 14.95 -11.65 -4.06
C SER A 100 13.55 -12.23 -3.89
N SER A 101 13.11 -12.55 -2.67
CA SER A 101 11.79 -13.12 -2.40
C SER A 101 10.88 -12.09 -1.74
N THR A 102 10.01 -11.46 -2.53
CA THR A 102 9.05 -10.47 -2.02
C THR A 102 7.84 -11.17 -1.38
N VAL A 103 7.54 -10.86 -0.12
CA VAL A 103 6.41 -11.40 0.64
C VAL A 103 5.22 -10.44 0.61
N VAL A 104 5.48 -9.13 0.72
CA VAL A 104 4.49 -8.06 0.62
C VAL A 104 5.07 -6.96 -0.25
N ASN A 105 4.29 -6.46 -1.21
CA ASN A 105 4.65 -5.29 -1.98
C ASN A 105 3.39 -4.56 -2.44
N THR A 106 3.02 -3.51 -1.70
CA THR A 106 1.85 -2.69 -2.04
C THR A 106 2.12 -1.70 -3.17
N LEU A 107 3.38 -1.53 -3.59
CA LEU A 107 3.74 -0.64 -4.69
C LEU A 107 4.97 -1.18 -5.46
N PRO A 108 4.76 -2.08 -6.43
CA PRO A 108 5.84 -2.76 -7.16
C PRO A 108 6.84 -1.84 -7.85
N SER A 109 6.41 -0.64 -8.25
CA SER A 109 7.29 0.35 -8.87
C SER A 109 8.32 0.96 -7.92
N ALA A 110 8.15 0.83 -6.61
CA ALA A 110 9.03 1.42 -5.61
C ALA A 110 10.15 0.47 -5.14
N TYR A 111 10.09 -0.83 -5.51
CA TYR A 111 11.08 -1.81 -5.05
C TYR A 111 11.51 -2.75 -6.18
N ASP A 112 12.81 -2.82 -6.43
CA ASP A 112 13.41 -3.73 -7.39
C ASP A 112 14.03 -4.93 -6.68
N ALA A 113 13.36 -6.08 -6.74
CA ALA A 113 13.81 -7.32 -6.10
C ALA A 113 15.07 -7.93 -6.75
N SER A 114 15.44 -7.53 -7.97
CA SER A 114 16.65 -8.00 -8.63
C SER A 114 17.90 -7.31 -8.12
N THR A 115 17.77 -6.06 -7.66
CA THR A 115 18.86 -5.25 -7.10
C THR A 115 18.78 -5.11 -5.58
N GLY A 116 17.62 -5.34 -4.97
CA GLY A 116 17.41 -5.13 -3.54
C GLY A 116 17.19 -3.66 -3.15
N ILE A 117 16.99 -2.78 -4.14
CA ILE A 117 16.91 -1.33 -3.94
C ILE A 117 15.45 -0.88 -3.85
N PHE A 118 15.16 -0.09 -2.82
CA PHE A 118 13.90 0.65 -2.71
C PHE A 118 14.10 2.10 -3.14
N THR A 119 13.16 2.67 -3.87
CA THR A 119 13.11 4.10 -4.23
C THR A 119 11.85 4.72 -3.63
N ALA A 120 12.01 5.71 -2.77
CA ALA A 120 10.91 6.38 -2.10
C ALA A 120 9.95 7.00 -3.14
N PRO A 121 8.70 6.54 -3.26
CA PRO A 121 7.79 7.01 -4.30
C PRO A 121 7.24 8.41 -3.99
N ARG A 122 7.32 8.85 -2.73
CA ARG A 122 6.87 10.16 -2.25
C ARG A 122 7.65 10.55 -0.99
N THR A 123 7.63 11.83 -0.66
CA THR A 123 8.23 12.34 0.58
C THR A 123 7.37 11.91 1.76
N GLY A 124 7.97 11.31 2.79
CA GLY A 124 7.24 10.78 3.93
C GLY A 124 8.16 10.25 5.03
N LEU A 125 7.55 9.77 6.12
CA LEU A 125 8.26 9.08 7.18
C LEU A 125 8.19 7.57 6.95
N TYR A 126 9.35 6.93 6.95
CA TYR A 126 9.46 5.49 6.69
C TYR A 126 10.07 4.77 7.89
N GLN A 127 9.50 3.63 8.26
CA GLN A 127 10.12 2.65 9.12
C GLN A 127 10.86 1.63 8.26
N LEU A 128 12.17 1.57 8.44
CA LEU A 128 13.06 0.65 7.74
C LEU A 128 13.52 -0.40 8.75
N SER A 129 13.35 -1.67 8.44
CA SER A 129 13.74 -2.76 9.32
C SER A 129 14.46 -3.86 8.55
N VAL A 130 15.48 -4.44 9.18
CA VAL A 130 16.26 -5.54 8.62
C VAL A 130 16.72 -6.48 9.73
N GLY A 131 16.68 -7.78 9.45
CA GLY A 131 17.30 -8.81 10.27
C GLY A 131 18.03 -9.80 9.36
N THR A 132 19.26 -10.14 9.73
CA THR A 132 20.09 -11.09 8.99
C THR A 132 20.83 -12.04 9.93
N MET A 133 21.11 -13.23 9.41
CA MET A 133 21.86 -14.27 10.11
C MET A 133 22.83 -14.93 9.13
N LEU A 134 24.12 -14.97 9.50
CA LEU A 134 25.12 -15.70 8.74
C LEU A 134 25.01 -17.21 8.99
N SER A 135 25.34 -17.99 7.95
CA SER A 135 25.55 -19.44 8.08
C SER A 135 26.69 -19.73 9.06
N SER A 136 26.73 -20.95 9.60
CA SER A 136 27.77 -21.39 10.54
C SER A 136 29.18 -21.05 10.05
N ASN A 137 29.93 -20.34 10.89
CA ASN A 137 31.31 -19.95 10.62
C ASN A 137 32.14 -20.05 11.91
N ASN A 138 33.47 -19.95 11.74
CA ASN A 138 34.44 -19.99 12.84
C ASN A 138 34.97 -18.58 13.16
N ALA A 139 34.12 -17.55 13.05
CA ALA A 139 34.48 -16.18 13.39
C ALA A 139 34.84 -16.08 14.88
N ASN A 140 35.92 -15.36 15.21
CA ASN A 140 36.35 -15.13 16.59
C ASN A 140 36.76 -13.67 16.73
N SER A 141 36.02 -12.89 17.51
CA SER A 141 36.26 -11.44 17.67
C SER A 141 36.18 -10.63 16.37
N ASP A 142 35.48 -11.15 15.37
CA ASP A 142 35.23 -10.45 14.12
C ASP A 142 34.04 -9.49 14.25
N GLU A 143 34.13 -8.37 13.55
CA GLU A 143 33.02 -7.45 13.37
C GLU A 143 32.03 -8.04 12.37
N VAL A 144 30.75 -7.98 12.68
CA VAL A 144 29.67 -8.32 11.77
C VAL A 144 28.54 -7.31 11.92
N ASN A 145 28.27 -6.58 10.84
CA ASN A 145 27.37 -5.43 10.84
C ASN A 145 26.26 -5.62 9.83
N VAL A 146 25.10 -5.08 10.18
CA VAL A 146 24.03 -4.77 9.22
C VAL A 146 23.73 -3.28 9.29
N SER A 147 23.68 -2.63 8.13
CA SER A 147 23.55 -1.18 8.00
C SER A 147 22.44 -0.82 7.02
N VAL A 148 21.80 0.32 7.27
CA VAL A 148 20.86 0.96 6.35
C VAL A 148 21.57 2.13 5.69
N PHE A 149 21.50 2.18 4.36
CA PHE A 149 22.03 3.25 3.53
C PHE A 149 20.88 4.01 2.88
N VAL A 150 20.99 5.33 2.84
CA VAL A 150 20.11 6.21 2.05
C VAL A 150 20.98 6.99 1.07
N ASN A 151 20.68 6.92 -0.23
CA ASN A 151 21.47 7.57 -1.27
C ASN A 151 22.98 7.26 -1.15
N ASN A 152 23.31 5.99 -0.89
CA ASN A 152 24.68 5.50 -0.67
C ASN A 152 25.40 6.09 0.56
N VAL A 153 24.68 6.73 1.49
CA VAL A 153 25.19 7.20 2.79
C VAL A 153 24.65 6.32 3.90
N GLU A 154 25.53 5.78 4.75
CA GLU A 154 25.11 5.01 5.93
C GLU A 154 24.37 5.91 6.92
N ILE A 155 23.15 5.53 7.31
CA ILE A 155 22.33 6.30 8.25
C ILE A 155 22.14 5.60 9.60
N ALA A 156 22.34 4.29 9.64
CA ALA A 156 22.21 3.48 10.84
C ALA A 156 22.95 2.16 10.66
N THR A 157 23.59 1.68 11.72
CA THR A 157 24.28 0.39 11.75
C THR A 157 24.01 -0.33 13.07
N SER A 158 23.85 -1.64 13.01
CA SER A 158 23.90 -2.53 14.16
C SER A 158 25.21 -3.31 14.07
N ALA A 159 26.19 -2.92 14.88
CA ALA A 159 27.46 -3.62 14.98
C ALA A 159 27.43 -4.69 16.06
N ASN A 160 27.75 -5.94 15.70
CA ASN A 160 27.93 -7.02 16.64
C ASN A 160 29.38 -7.50 16.58
N TYR A 161 30.00 -7.61 17.77
CA TYR A 161 31.31 -8.22 17.94
C TYR A 161 31.08 -9.60 18.57
N ASP A 162 31.51 -10.66 17.90
CA ASP A 162 31.31 -12.01 18.43
C ASP A 162 32.12 -12.21 19.73
N SER A 163 31.44 -12.57 20.81
CA SER A 163 32.07 -12.96 22.08
C SER A 163 32.30 -14.47 22.11
N ASN A 164 33.56 -14.88 21.90
CA ASN A 164 34.18 -16.18 22.17
C ASN A 164 33.41 -17.49 21.81
N GLY A 165 33.93 -18.19 20.78
CA GLY A 165 34.33 -19.60 20.87
C GLY A 165 33.24 -20.69 20.74
N GLY A 166 32.98 -21.11 19.51
CA GLY A 166 32.28 -22.38 19.21
C GLY A 166 32.35 -22.71 17.72
N THR A 167 32.57 -23.98 17.36
CA THR A 167 32.98 -24.39 15.98
C THR A 167 31.86 -24.50 14.95
N SER A 168 30.59 -24.17 15.27
CA SER A 168 29.45 -24.33 14.36
C SER A 168 28.17 -23.66 14.87
N GLN A 169 28.17 -22.35 15.09
CA GLN A 169 26.95 -21.63 15.47
C GLN A 169 26.56 -20.67 14.35
N SER A 170 25.31 -20.73 13.88
CA SER A 170 24.75 -19.67 13.04
C SER A 170 24.62 -18.41 13.90
N LYS A 171 25.10 -17.27 13.40
CA LYS A 171 25.26 -16.05 14.21
C LYS A 171 24.26 -15.00 13.78
N PRO A 172 23.41 -14.48 14.69
CA PRO A 172 22.62 -13.30 14.38
C PRO A 172 23.59 -12.15 14.11
N THR A 173 23.50 -11.56 12.92
CA THR A 173 24.37 -10.44 12.52
C THR A 173 23.90 -9.12 13.12
N GLY A 174 22.65 -9.08 13.56
CA GLY A 174 22.00 -7.91 14.12
C GLY A 174 20.58 -7.76 13.58
N SER A 175 19.78 -6.97 14.27
CA SER A 175 18.48 -6.51 13.78
C SER A 175 18.43 -5.02 13.97
N LEU A 176 18.05 -4.31 12.92
CA LEU A 176 18.03 -2.86 12.90
C LEU A 176 16.62 -2.40 12.52
N MET A 177 16.12 -1.43 13.26
CA MET A 177 14.94 -0.66 12.90
C MET A 177 15.28 0.82 13.01
N VAL A 178 14.98 1.59 11.97
CA VAL A 178 15.17 3.03 11.95
C VAL A 178 13.94 3.72 11.39
N LEU A 179 13.52 4.79 12.03
CA LEU A 179 12.56 5.74 11.47
C LEU A 179 13.34 6.81 10.72
N ARG A 180 13.05 6.98 9.43
CA ARG A 180 13.78 7.90 8.57
C ARG A 180 12.81 8.72 7.71
N PRO A 181 12.86 10.07 7.77
CA PRO A 181 12.24 10.88 6.74
C PRO A 181 13.00 10.68 5.43
N LEU A 182 12.27 10.35 4.36
CA LEU A 182 12.78 10.21 3.02
C LEU A 182 12.10 11.23 2.10
N SER A 183 12.86 11.78 1.17
CA SER A 183 12.34 12.57 0.06
C SER A 183 11.95 11.66 -1.09
N GLN A 184 11.00 12.08 -1.93
CA GLN A 184 10.72 11.37 -3.18
C GLN A 184 11.99 11.18 -4.00
N GLY A 185 12.23 9.94 -4.43
CA GLY A 185 13.42 9.55 -5.20
C GLY A 185 14.61 9.10 -4.36
N ASP A 186 14.58 9.26 -3.03
CA ASP A 186 15.64 8.72 -2.17
C ASP A 186 15.70 7.20 -2.30
N THR A 187 16.91 6.65 -2.44
CA THR A 187 17.13 5.20 -2.49
C THR A 187 17.47 4.67 -1.11
N VAL A 188 16.93 3.50 -0.77
CA VAL A 188 17.25 2.76 0.46
C VAL A 188 17.88 1.43 0.09
N GLU A 189 18.97 1.12 0.77
CA GLU A 189 19.73 -0.11 0.62
C GLU A 189 20.04 -0.71 2.00
N PHE A 190 20.00 -2.04 2.09
CA PHE A 190 20.47 -2.77 3.26
C PHE A 190 21.79 -3.44 2.93
N ARG A 191 22.83 -3.13 3.70
CA ARG A 191 24.17 -3.67 3.46
C ARG A 191 24.68 -4.42 4.67
N MET A 192 25.56 -5.38 4.42
CA MET A 192 26.28 -6.10 5.45
C MET A 192 27.78 -5.93 5.28
N PHE A 193 28.49 -5.93 6.39
CA PHE A 193 29.95 -5.88 6.46
C PHE A 193 30.43 -6.89 7.50
N HIS A 194 31.57 -7.53 7.25
CA HIS A 194 32.23 -8.32 8.29
C HIS A 194 33.76 -8.37 8.10
N THR A 195 34.50 -8.72 9.15
CA THR A 195 35.96 -8.91 9.11
C THR A 195 36.40 -10.37 9.04
N ILE A 196 35.46 -11.31 9.11
CA ILE A 196 35.71 -12.76 9.11
C ILE A 196 36.60 -13.14 7.91
N GLY A 197 37.66 -13.92 8.16
CA GLY A 197 38.76 -14.17 7.21
C GLY A 197 38.43 -14.87 5.89
N SER A 198 37.16 -15.13 5.58
CA SER A 198 36.68 -15.67 4.31
C SER A 198 35.31 -15.11 3.96
N THR A 199 34.91 -15.20 2.70
CA THR A 199 33.54 -14.89 2.25
C THR A 199 32.52 -15.69 3.04
N GLN A 200 31.52 -14.99 3.56
CA GLN A 200 30.42 -15.58 4.32
C GLN A 200 29.15 -15.63 3.47
N SER A 201 28.22 -16.46 3.90
CA SER A 201 26.89 -16.52 3.31
C SER A 201 25.82 -16.31 4.37
N LEU A 202 24.70 -15.72 3.97
CA LEU A 202 23.49 -15.80 4.80
C LEU A 202 23.06 -17.26 4.97
N ILE A 203 22.48 -17.59 6.13
CA ILE A 203 21.90 -18.91 6.37
C ILE A 203 20.84 -19.22 5.30
N ASN A 204 20.76 -20.48 4.87
CA ASN A 204 19.79 -20.94 3.87
C ASN A 204 18.38 -21.13 4.46
N GLU A 205 17.93 -20.15 5.25
CA GLU A 205 16.63 -20.12 5.89
C GLU A 205 16.07 -18.69 5.86
N SER A 206 15.09 -18.46 4.99
CA SER A 206 14.57 -17.12 4.70
C SER A 206 13.89 -16.45 5.89
N ARG A 207 13.40 -17.21 6.87
CA ARG A 207 12.78 -16.67 8.09
C ARG A 207 13.72 -15.77 8.91
N PHE A 208 15.02 -16.05 8.88
CA PHE A 208 16.04 -15.30 9.64
C PHE A 208 16.64 -14.14 8.85
N ASN A 209 16.34 -14.06 7.55
CA ASN A 209 16.84 -13.04 6.66
C ASN A 209 15.65 -12.32 6.04
N ASN A 210 15.21 -11.25 6.69
CA ASN A 210 14.06 -10.48 6.26
C ASN A 210 14.30 -8.98 6.38
N MET A 211 13.57 -8.22 5.56
CA MET A 211 13.49 -6.77 5.64
C MET A 211 12.03 -6.32 5.58
N SER A 212 11.76 -5.13 6.12
CA SER A 212 10.51 -4.42 5.85
C SER A 212 10.75 -2.91 5.67
N ILE A 213 9.98 -2.31 4.77
CA ILE A 213 9.91 -0.86 4.56
C ILE A 213 8.44 -0.49 4.63
N VAL A 214 8.09 0.36 5.59
CA VAL A 214 6.71 0.79 5.82
C VAL A 214 6.67 2.30 5.86
N GLU A 215 5.91 2.90 4.95
CA GLU A 215 5.51 4.29 5.04
C GLU A 215 4.47 4.47 6.15
N LEU A 216 4.70 5.46 7.00
CA LEU A 216 3.81 5.79 8.10
C LEU A 216 2.81 6.89 7.65
N PRO A 217 1.55 6.83 8.13
CA PRO A 217 0.51 7.78 7.79
C PRO A 217 0.76 9.21 8.30
#